data_AF-A0A354CXL1-F1
#
_entry.id   AF-A0A354CXL1-F1
#
_cell.length_a   1.000
_cell.length_b   1.000
_cell.length_c   1.000
_cell.angle_alpha   90.00
_cell.angle_beta   90.00
_cell.angle_gamma   90.00
#
_symmetry.space_group_name_H-M   'P 1'
#
loop_
_entity.id
_entity.type
_entity.pdbx_description
1 polymer ?
#
loop_
_entity_poly.entity_id
_entity_poly.type
_entity_poly.pdbx_seq_one_letter_code
_entity_poly.pdbx_strand_id
1 'polypeptide(L)'
;MSETKEIKYEEALKRLERLVGELDASELDLETRLKKFEEGTKLARVLLKRLEQAKKKVQVLVKAHVGEASLAPFDDQMLEEEREPNDPTP
;
A
#
# COMPACT_ATOMS: atom_id res chain seq x y z
N MET A 1 -28.10 13.98 14.39
CA MET A 1 -27.38 14.09 13.09
C MET A 1 -26.79 12.72 12.82
N SER A 2 -27.20 12.08 11.72
CA SER A 2 -26.97 10.66 11.45
C SER A 2 -25.50 10.38 11.14
N GLU A 3 -24.83 9.71 12.07
CA GLU A 3 -23.46 9.24 11.94
C GLU A 3 -23.47 8.08 10.93
N THR A 4 -23.18 8.39 9.66
CA THR A 4 -22.84 7.36 8.66
C THR A 4 -21.60 6.66 9.20
N LYS A 5 -21.82 5.51 9.82
CA LYS A 5 -20.81 4.70 10.50
C LYS A 5 -19.79 4.24 9.46
N GLU A 6 -18.78 5.04 9.21
CA GLU A 6 -17.63 4.67 8.41
C GLU A 6 -17.02 3.41 9.04
N ILE A 7 -17.21 2.26 8.38
CA ILE A 7 -16.64 0.98 8.82
C ILE A 7 -15.13 1.18 9.02
N LYS A 8 -14.58 0.77 10.17
CA LYS A 8 -13.13 0.90 10.43
C LYS A 8 -12.34 0.02 9.46
N TYR A 9 -11.08 0.37 9.17
CA TYR A 9 -10.24 -0.40 8.24
C TYR A 9 -10.15 -1.88 8.64
N GLU A 10 -9.84 -2.13 9.91
CA GLU A 10 -9.79 -3.48 10.51
C GLU A 10 -11.11 -4.24 10.39
N GLU A 11 -12.25 -3.55 10.54
CA GLU A 11 -13.57 -4.17 10.42
C GLU A 11 -13.90 -4.53 8.98
N ALA A 12 -13.57 -3.63 8.03
CA ALA A 12 -13.73 -3.88 6.60
C ALA A 12 -12.83 -5.04 6.13
N LEU A 13 -11.61 -5.13 6.65
CA LEU A 13 -10.67 -6.21 6.35
C LEU A 13 -11.19 -7.55 6.87
N LYS A 14 -11.59 -7.63 8.15
CA LYS A 14 -12.19 -8.83 8.72
C LYS A 14 -13.44 -9.29 7.97
N ARG A 15 -14.26 -8.35 7.49
CA ARG A 15 -15.45 -8.67 6.71
C ARG A 15 -15.08 -9.22 5.33
N LEU A 16 -14.05 -8.67 4.69
CA LEU A 16 -13.54 -9.17 3.41
C LEU A 16 -12.98 -10.60 3.56
N GLU A 17 -12.20 -10.86 4.60
CA GLU A 17 -11.66 -12.21 4.89
C GLU A 17 -12.77 -13.24 5.08
N ARG A 18 -13.83 -12.88 5.81
CA ARG A 18 -15.02 -13.74 5.96
C ARG A 18 -15.71 -14.00 4.62
N LEU A 19 -15.93 -12.97 3.82
CA LEU A 19 -16.55 -13.13 2.49
C LEU A 19 -15.73 -14.05 1.59
N VAL A 20 -14.40 -13.95 1.62
CA VAL A 20 -13.51 -14.84 0.86
C VAL A 20 -13.63 -16.28 1.35
N GLY A 21 -13.59 -16.50 2.67
CA GLY A 21 -13.77 -17.85 3.23
C GLY A 21 -15.15 -18.43 2.93
N GLU A 22 -16.18 -17.61 2.94
CA GLU A 22 -17.52 -18.02 2.56
C GLU A 22 -17.64 -18.35 1.08
N LEU A 23 -16.97 -17.60 0.19
CA LEU A 23 -16.98 -17.84 -1.26
C LEU A 23 -16.34 -19.19 -1.66
N ASP A 24 -15.47 -19.73 -0.81
CA ASP A 24 -14.82 -21.03 -1.00
C ASP A 24 -15.74 -22.21 -0.61
N ALA A 25 -16.91 -21.93 -0.02
CA ALA A 25 -17.89 -22.96 0.32
C ALA A 25 -18.55 -23.54 -0.94
N SER A 26 -18.49 -24.87 -1.07
CA SER A 26 -18.98 -25.59 -2.26
C SER A 26 -20.51 -25.56 -2.43
N GLU A 27 -21.27 -25.13 -1.42
CA GLU A 27 -22.74 -25.13 -1.40
C GLU A 27 -23.39 -23.77 -1.75
N LEU A 28 -22.62 -22.79 -2.24
CA LEU A 28 -23.21 -21.51 -2.65
C LEU A 28 -23.84 -21.59 -4.04
N ASP A 29 -25.11 -21.19 -4.13
CA ASP A 29 -25.76 -20.93 -5.40
C ASP A 29 -25.09 -19.74 -6.14
N LEU A 30 -25.34 -19.64 -7.44
CA LEU A 30 -24.72 -18.64 -8.30
C LEU A 30 -25.08 -17.20 -7.89
N GLU A 31 -26.34 -16.96 -7.49
CA GLU A 31 -26.80 -15.62 -7.12
C GLU A 31 -26.12 -15.15 -5.84
N THR A 32 -26.01 -16.03 -4.85
CA THR A 32 -25.31 -15.75 -3.60
C THR A 32 -23.81 -15.54 -3.82
N ARG A 33 -23.17 -16.33 -4.69
CA ARG A 33 -21.76 -16.08 -5.08
C ARG A 33 -21.56 -14.71 -5.70
N LEU A 34 -22.44 -14.31 -6.61
CA LEU A 34 -22.37 -12.99 -7.27
C LEU A 34 -22.54 -11.85 -6.27
N LYS A 35 -23.49 -11.95 -5.34
CA LYS A 35 -23.69 -10.92 -4.28
C LYS A 35 -22.46 -10.79 -3.38
N LYS A 36 -21.90 -11.91 -2.91
CA LYS A 36 -20.70 -11.91 -2.07
C LYS A 36 -19.48 -11.37 -2.80
N PHE A 37 -19.32 -11.69 -4.08
CA PHE A 37 -18.25 -11.15 -4.91
C PHE A 37 -18.36 -9.63 -5.09
N GLU A 38 -19.57 -9.11 -5.36
CA GLU A 38 -19.80 -7.68 -5.49
C GLU A 38 -19.49 -6.94 -4.17
N GLU A 39 -19.92 -7.51 -3.04
CA GLU A 39 -19.62 -6.96 -1.72
C GLU A 39 -18.11 -6.98 -1.41
N GLY A 40 -17.43 -8.10 -1.69
CA GLY A 40 -15.99 -8.22 -1.52
C GLY A 40 -15.22 -7.20 -2.36
N THR A 41 -15.65 -6.98 -3.61
CA THR A 41 -15.07 -5.98 -4.51
C THR A 41 -15.24 -4.55 -3.97
N LYS A 42 -16.41 -4.23 -3.41
CA LYS A 42 -16.67 -2.93 -2.77
C LYS A 42 -15.76 -2.72 -1.55
N LEU A 43 -15.63 -3.73 -0.68
CA LEU A 43 -14.76 -3.66 0.49
C LEU A 43 -13.28 -3.50 0.10
N ALA A 44 -12.81 -4.28 -0.88
CA ALA A 44 -11.44 -4.17 -1.38
C ALA A 44 -11.12 -2.75 -1.88
N ARG A 45 -12.03 -2.13 -2.65
CA ARG A 45 -11.87 -0.74 -3.12
C ARG A 45 -11.76 0.25 -1.96
N VAL A 46 -12.57 0.09 -0.92
CA VAL A 46 -12.53 0.96 0.27
C VAL A 46 -11.19 0.81 1.01
N LEU A 47 -10.73 -0.42 1.21
CA LEU A 47 -9.45 -0.70 1.88
C LEU A 47 -8.28 -0.08 1.12
N LEU A 48 -8.21 -0.29 -0.20
CA LEU A 48 -7.18 0.30 -1.06
C LEU A 48 -7.19 1.82 -1.01
N LYS A 49 -8.37 2.45 -1.06
CA LYS A 49 -8.49 3.91 -0.96
C LYS A 49 -7.95 4.44 0.37
N ARG A 50 -8.20 3.74 1.47
CA ARG A 50 -7.67 4.13 2.79
C ARG A 50 -6.15 3.96 2.90
N LEU A 51 -5.60 2.88 2.35
CA LEU A 51 -4.16 2.69 2.26
C LEU A 51 -3.48 3.79 1.44
N GLU A 52 -4.07 4.17 0.31
CA GLU A 52 -3.55 5.25 -0.52
C GLU A 52 -3.57 6.61 0.21
N GLN A 53 -4.63 6.88 0.98
CA GLN A 53 -4.70 8.07 1.83
C GLN A 53 -3.63 8.05 2.93
N ALA A 54 -3.41 6.91 3.59
CA ALA A 54 -2.37 6.76 4.60
C ALA A 54 -0.97 6.97 4.00
N LYS A 55 -0.70 6.35 2.85
CA LYS A 55 0.55 6.51 2.10
C LYS A 55 0.83 7.97 1.76
N LYS A 56 -0.17 8.70 1.24
CA LYS A 56 -0.04 10.14 0.94
C LYS A 56 0.28 10.96 2.18
N LYS A 57 -0.39 10.69 3.30
CA LYS A 57 -0.09 11.39 4.57
C LYS A 57 1.34 11.15 5.02
N VAL A 58 1.81 9.91 4.98
CA VAL A 58 3.21 9.57 5.31
C VAL A 58 4.18 10.29 4.38
N GLN A 59 3.94 10.30 3.08
CA GLN A 59 4.80 11.01 2.12
C GLN A 59 4.89 12.51 2.40
N VAL A 60 3.78 13.15 2.76
CA VAL A 60 3.78 14.58 3.14
C VAL A 60 4.59 14.81 4.42
N LEU A 61 4.41 13.96 5.44
CA LEU A 61 5.17 14.08 6.70
C LEU A 61 6.67 13.87 6.49
N VAL A 62 7.06 12.88 5.67
CA VAL A 62 8.46 12.63 5.31
C VAL A 62 9.04 13.83 4.56
N LYS A 63 8.32 14.36 3.56
CA LYS A 63 8.76 15.57 2.83
C LYS A 63 8.86 16.80 3.72
N ALA A 64 7.95 16.95 4.70
CA ALA A 64 8.00 18.04 5.67
C ALA A 64 9.23 17.93 6.58
N HIS A 65 9.58 16.73 7.04
CA HIS A 65 10.80 16.50 7.83
C HIS A 65 12.09 16.63 7.01
N VAL A 66 12.08 16.23 5.73
CA VAL A 66 13.21 16.42 4.81
C VAL A 66 13.35 17.89 4.37
N GLY A 67 12.28 18.69 4.45
CA GLY A 67 12.35 20.14 4.20
C GLY A 67 13.15 20.92 5.26
N GLU A 68 13.34 20.37 6.46
CA GLU A 68 14.20 20.95 7.51
C GLU A 68 15.62 20.37 7.51
N ALA A 69 15.82 19.16 6.97
CA ALA A 69 17.14 18.57 6.80
C ALA A 69 17.52 18.60 5.31
N SER A 70 18.28 19.63 4.91
CA SER A 70 18.97 19.71 3.62
C SER A 70 19.69 18.39 3.33
N LEU A 71 19.06 17.51 2.55
CA LEU A 71 19.71 16.38 1.94
C LEU A 71 19.98 16.80 0.51
N ALA A 72 21.19 17.28 0.29
CA ALA A 72 21.74 17.33 -1.05
C ALA A 72 21.53 15.95 -1.69
N PRO A 73 21.13 15.88 -2.98
CA PRO A 73 21.02 14.62 -3.68
C PRO A 73 22.35 13.86 -3.52
N PHE A 74 22.27 12.63 -3.04
CA PHE A 74 23.43 11.75 -2.95
C PHE A 74 23.81 11.41 -4.39
N ASP A 75 24.88 12.04 -4.88
CA ASP A 75 25.38 11.85 -6.23
C ASP A 75 26.21 10.56 -6.25
N ASP A 76 25.67 9.53 -6.90
CA ASP A 76 26.26 8.18 -6.99
C ASP A 76 27.59 8.18 -7.78
N GLN A 77 27.97 9.33 -8.35
CA GLN A 77 29.19 9.51 -9.16
C GLN A 77 30.47 9.72 -8.33
N MET A 78 30.39 9.83 -7.00
CA MET A 78 31.58 10.03 -6.15
C MET A 78 32.32 8.73 -5.74
N LEU A 79 31.84 7.56 -6.15
CA LEU A 79 32.42 6.27 -5.74
C LEU A 79 33.41 5.63 -6.75
N GLU A 80 33.74 6.29 -7.86
CA GLU A 80 34.59 5.70 -8.91
C GLU A 80 36.02 6.26 -9.04
N GLU A 81 36.45 7.22 -8.21
CA GLU A 81 37.77 7.87 -8.37
C GLU A 81 38.92 7.40 -7.45
N GLU A 82 38.79 6.26 -6.75
CA GLU A 82 39.94 5.64 -6.04
C GLU A 82 40.44 4.34 -6.71
N ARG A 83 40.55 4.32 -8.04
CA ARG A 83 41.39 3.34 -8.74
C ARG A 83 42.66 4.03 -9.24
N GLU A 84 43.62 4.12 -8.33
CA GLU A 84 45.01 4.50 -8.64
C GLU A 84 45.63 3.63 -9.75
N PRO A 85 46.64 4.16 -10.44
CA PRO A 85 46.77 4.09 -11.88
C PRO A 85 47.58 2.89 -12.34
N ASN A 86 47.28 2.44 -13.57
CA ASN A 86 48.15 1.67 -14.47
C ASN A 86 49.41 1.06 -13.84
N ASP A 87 49.36 -0.22 -13.48
CA ASP A 87 50.54 -1.07 -13.37
C ASP A 87 50.73 -1.77 -14.73
N PRO A 88 51.65 -1.33 -15.60
CA PRO A 88 52.03 -2.10 -16.77
C PRO A 88 53.17 -3.03 -16.33
N THR A 89 52.86 -4.30 -16.12
CA THR A 89 53.90 -5.32 -16.03
C THR A 89 53.89 -6.19 -17.30
N PRO A 90 55.07 -6.52 -17.85
CA PRO A 90 55.27 -6.96 -19.24
C PRO A 90 54.79 -8.39 -19.54
#